data_AF-A0A8H4WNS2-F1
#
_entry.id   AF-A0A8H4WNS2-F1
#
_cell.length_a   1.000
_cell.length_b   1.000
_cell.length_c   1.000
_cell.angle_alpha   90.00
_cell.angle_beta   90.00
_cell.angle_gamma   90.00
#
_symmetry.space_group_name_H-M   'P 1'
#
loop_
_entity.id
_entity.type
_entity.pdbx_description
1 polymer ?
#
loop_
_entity_poly.entity_id
_entity_poly.type
_entity_poly.pdbx_seq_one_letter_code
_entity_poly.pdbx_strand_id
1 'polypeptide(L)'
;MEILTKQYNKAISKIIPCLSDSSIHNIHCTLVCCLLFIAFESILGRYAESIHHLRAGNHLLTLPILAATEKNDRITRKIKDMLSTLSVEASGFTDDAILPDLQQSWDMDRAETTNECSSEPFQDLEQAASELCKLDVQFTALANARCCECSSDDSSSTVESGDEVDDSSSTLESESEVDDPDDRYMDTLFEDLRRRFKNWLARFEITKRALELQQSPHTATEQFLYLTLAQKFWSMNLYFVTEPVFDSTAEFLDAAENLAKTIANPDYFTFSLDGSLISGLSFVVRCSEEAENRKRALTLLRSLNRREGLWDSREIAEMHEITLSFDNFKFWYDKEYSGDIPSYLAKVVKELERIKRY
;
A
#
# COMPACT_ATOMS: atom_id res chain seq x y z
N MET A 1 -6.24 -29.81 7.44
CA MET A 1 -6.48 -28.82 8.51
C MET A 1 -5.82 -29.23 9.83
N GLU A 2 -6.11 -30.39 10.42
CA GLU A 2 -5.61 -30.79 11.75
C GLU A 2 -4.08 -30.77 11.92
N ILE A 3 -3.32 -31.26 10.93
CA ILE A 3 -1.84 -31.23 10.94
C ILE A 3 -1.32 -29.79 10.95
N LEU A 4 -1.94 -28.89 10.19
CA LEU A 4 -1.53 -27.48 10.08
C LEU A 4 -1.74 -26.76 11.41
N THR A 5 -2.93 -26.89 12.01
CA THR A 5 -3.24 -26.31 13.32
C THR A 5 -2.30 -26.84 14.43
N LYS A 6 -1.94 -28.13 14.37
CA LYS A 6 -0.97 -28.71 15.31
C LYS A 6 0.43 -28.09 15.18
N GLN A 7 0.92 -27.87 13.96
CA GLN A 7 2.23 -27.22 13.76
C GLN A 7 2.19 -25.75 14.15
N TYR A 8 1.08 -25.05 13.86
CA TYR A 8 0.87 -23.66 14.28
C TYR A 8 0.97 -23.49 15.81
N ASN A 9 0.21 -24.29 16.56
CA ASN A 9 0.25 -24.27 18.03
C ASN A 9 1.62 -24.66 18.58
N LYS A 10 2.30 -25.61 17.93
CA LYS A 10 3.67 -25.98 18.29
C LYS A 10 4.64 -24.82 18.06
N ALA A 11 4.53 -24.09 16.95
CA ALA A 11 5.35 -22.93 16.66
C ALA A 11 5.15 -21.84 17.73
N ILE A 12 3.90 -21.50 18.08
CA ILE A 12 3.59 -20.56 19.17
C ILE A 12 4.25 -20.99 20.48
N SER A 13 4.10 -22.27 20.87
CA SER A 13 4.70 -22.78 22.12
C SER A 13 6.23 -22.66 22.17
N LYS A 14 6.89 -22.61 21.00
CA LYS A 14 8.35 -22.49 20.86
C LYS A 14 8.83 -21.04 20.79
N ILE A 15 7.99 -20.12 20.34
CA ILE A 15 8.28 -18.68 20.28
C ILE A 15 8.15 -18.01 21.64
N ILE A 16 7.15 -18.40 22.45
CA ILE A 16 6.89 -17.78 23.75
C ILE A 16 8.17 -17.66 24.62
N PRO A 17 9.03 -18.68 24.74
CA PRO A 17 10.30 -18.56 25.46
C PRO A 17 11.28 -17.56 24.81
N CYS A 18 11.33 -17.47 23.49
CA CYS A 18 12.21 -16.54 22.76
C CYS A 18 11.83 -15.07 23.01
N LEU A 19 10.56 -14.78 23.33
CA LEU A 19 10.10 -13.43 23.67
C LEU A 19 10.64 -12.91 25.01
N SER A 20 11.15 -13.80 25.87
CA SER A 20 11.63 -13.43 27.21
C SER A 20 13.10 -13.00 27.26
N ASP A 21 13.87 -13.25 26.19
CA ASP A 21 15.29 -12.91 26.09
C ASP A 21 15.51 -12.02 24.86
N SER A 22 15.85 -10.75 25.10
CA SER A 22 15.95 -9.68 24.09
C SER A 22 17.19 -9.75 23.19
N SER A 23 17.75 -10.93 22.95
CA SER A 23 18.84 -11.10 21.99
C SER A 23 18.37 -10.79 20.57
N ILE A 24 19.24 -10.21 19.74
CA ILE A 24 18.92 -9.89 18.33
C ILE A 24 18.46 -11.13 17.55
N HIS A 25 19.05 -12.30 17.84
CA HIS A 25 18.67 -13.56 17.23
C HIS A 25 17.23 -13.96 17.58
N ASN A 26 16.84 -13.86 18.86
CA ASN A 26 15.47 -14.17 19.28
C ASN A 26 14.45 -13.20 18.70
N ILE A 27 14.82 -11.92 18.56
CA ILE A 27 14.00 -10.91 17.91
C ILE A 27 13.82 -11.25 16.43
N HIS A 28 14.88 -11.60 15.71
CA HIS A 28 14.79 -12.06 14.31
C HIS A 28 13.91 -13.31 14.20
N CYS A 29 14.08 -14.31 15.08
CA CYS A 29 13.23 -15.49 15.10
C CYS A 29 11.76 -15.11 15.28
N THR A 30 11.46 -14.19 16.19
CA THR A 30 10.09 -13.70 16.43
C THR A 30 9.53 -12.99 15.20
N LEU A 31 10.28 -12.09 14.59
CA LEU A 31 9.86 -11.36 13.38
C LEU A 31 9.61 -12.31 12.19
N VAL A 32 10.49 -13.30 12.00
CA VAL A 32 10.27 -14.35 10.98
C VAL A 32 9.01 -15.14 11.29
N CYS A 33 8.74 -15.44 12.56
CA CYS A 33 7.49 -16.10 12.93
C CYS A 33 6.26 -15.21 12.70
N CYS A 34 6.32 -13.90 12.94
CA CYS A 34 5.27 -12.96 12.54
C CYS A 34 5.01 -13.06 11.04
N LEU A 35 6.04 -13.00 10.18
CA LEU A 35 5.89 -13.15 8.72
C LEU A 35 5.23 -14.48 8.33
N LEU A 36 5.61 -15.58 8.96
CA LEU A 36 5.02 -16.90 8.72
C LEU A 36 3.56 -16.98 9.18
N PHE A 37 3.22 -16.38 10.32
CA PHE A 37 1.84 -16.34 10.79
C PHE A 37 0.98 -15.42 9.92
N ILE A 38 1.47 -14.25 9.52
CA ILE A 38 0.81 -13.39 8.52
C ILE A 38 0.49 -14.21 7.27
N ALA A 39 1.48 -14.92 6.70
CA ALA A 39 1.26 -15.77 5.54
C ALA A 39 0.16 -16.82 5.78
N PHE A 40 0.23 -17.52 6.91
CA PHE A 40 -0.72 -18.59 7.25
C PHE A 40 -2.14 -18.07 7.47
N GLU A 41 -2.30 -16.98 8.21
CA GLU A 41 -3.58 -16.33 8.46
C GLU A 41 -4.17 -15.79 7.15
N SER A 42 -3.33 -15.14 6.32
CA SER A 42 -3.72 -14.64 5.01
C SER A 42 -4.15 -15.77 4.06
N ILE A 43 -3.44 -16.89 3.97
CA ILE A 43 -3.85 -18.04 3.13
C ILE A 43 -5.23 -18.58 3.56
N LEU A 44 -5.56 -18.48 4.85
CA LEU A 44 -6.81 -18.98 5.41
C LEU A 44 -7.92 -17.93 5.43
N GLY A 45 -7.68 -16.74 4.86
CA GLY A 45 -8.65 -15.63 4.83
C GLY A 45 -8.94 -15.02 6.20
N ARG A 46 -8.08 -15.23 7.20
CA ARG A 46 -8.23 -14.66 8.54
C ARG A 46 -7.49 -13.33 8.64
N TYR A 47 -8.01 -12.33 7.93
CA TYR A 47 -7.35 -11.03 7.75
C TYR A 47 -7.12 -10.28 9.06
N ALA A 48 -8.08 -10.31 10.00
CA ALA A 48 -7.92 -9.69 11.31
C ALA A 48 -6.73 -10.24 12.10
N GLU A 49 -6.52 -11.56 12.08
CA GLU A 49 -5.38 -12.21 12.74
C GLU A 49 -4.07 -11.94 11.99
N SER A 50 -4.11 -11.92 10.66
CA SER A 50 -2.96 -11.53 9.84
C SER A 50 -2.46 -10.12 10.21
N ILE A 51 -3.39 -9.16 10.30
CA ILE A 51 -3.09 -7.79 10.73
C ILE A 51 -2.61 -7.75 12.18
N HIS A 52 -3.14 -8.58 13.08
CA HIS A 52 -2.67 -8.66 14.47
C HIS A 52 -1.17 -9.04 14.52
N HIS A 53 -0.75 -10.06 13.77
CA HIS A 53 0.66 -10.45 13.67
C HIS A 53 1.53 -9.37 13.03
N LEU A 54 1.00 -8.64 12.04
CA LEU A 54 1.68 -7.52 11.41
C LEU A 54 1.92 -6.36 12.40
N ARG A 55 0.90 -5.96 13.17
CA ARG A 55 1.05 -4.94 14.21
C ARG A 55 2.06 -5.35 15.28
N ALA A 56 2.04 -6.62 15.70
CA ALA A 56 3.03 -7.14 16.63
C ALA A 56 4.47 -7.09 16.06
N GLY A 57 4.63 -7.44 14.78
CA GLY A 57 5.90 -7.33 14.06
C GLY A 57 6.40 -5.88 13.96
N ASN A 58 5.51 -4.95 13.59
CA ASN A 58 5.82 -3.52 13.52
C ASN A 58 6.25 -2.94 14.86
N HIS A 59 5.62 -3.36 15.96
CA HIS A 59 6.05 -2.95 17.30
C HIS A 59 7.47 -3.44 17.62
N LEU A 60 7.86 -4.64 17.18
CA LEU A 60 9.22 -5.15 17.38
C LEU A 60 10.26 -4.39 16.53
N LEU A 61 9.87 -3.86 15.37
CA LEU A 61 10.77 -3.07 14.51
C LEU A 61 11.20 -1.74 15.16
N THR A 62 10.44 -1.21 16.13
CA THR A 62 10.81 0.03 16.85
C THR A 62 11.83 -0.20 17.96
N LEU A 63 12.24 -1.46 18.22
CA LEU A 63 13.22 -1.77 19.25
C LEU A 63 14.60 -1.18 18.91
N PRO A 64 15.25 -0.43 19.83
CA PRO A 64 16.53 0.24 19.56
C PRO A 64 17.67 -0.69 19.11
N ILE A 65 17.65 -1.96 19.53
CA ILE A 65 18.65 -2.97 19.15
C ILE A 65 18.64 -3.26 17.63
N LEU A 66 17.48 -3.17 16.98
CA LEU A 66 17.37 -3.34 15.53
C LEU A 66 17.83 -2.09 14.80
N ALA A 67 17.45 -0.90 15.28
CA ALA A 67 17.92 0.37 14.72
C ALA A 67 19.45 0.48 14.73
N ALA A 68 20.11 0.01 15.80
CA ALA A 68 21.57 0.01 15.92
C ALA A 68 22.28 -0.94 14.94
N THR A 69 21.58 -1.96 14.42
CA THR A 69 22.17 -3.00 13.57
C THR A 69 21.73 -2.93 12.11
N GLU A 70 20.67 -2.17 11.79
CA GLU A 70 20.03 -2.09 10.48
C GLU A 70 21.00 -1.85 9.30
N LYS A 71 21.94 -0.92 9.45
CA LYS A 71 22.89 -0.59 8.36
C LYS A 71 23.83 -1.78 8.05
N ASN A 72 24.21 -2.55 9.06
CA ASN A 72 25.22 -3.62 8.95
C ASN A 72 24.63 -5.03 8.84
N ASP A 73 23.36 -5.21 9.20
CA ASP A 73 22.70 -6.52 9.23
C ASP A 73 21.66 -6.67 8.11
N ARG A 74 22.02 -7.48 7.11
CA ARG A 74 21.15 -7.78 5.96
C ARG A 74 19.84 -8.46 6.37
N ILE A 75 19.84 -9.28 7.43
CA ILE A 75 18.63 -9.96 7.90
C ILE A 75 17.65 -8.95 8.48
N THR A 76 18.14 -8.06 9.36
CA THR A 76 17.34 -6.97 9.92
C THR A 76 16.72 -6.13 8.82
N ARG A 77 17.53 -5.72 7.84
CA ARG A 77 17.08 -4.88 6.71
C ARG A 77 16.00 -5.58 5.88
N LYS A 78 16.22 -6.84 5.52
CA LYS A 78 15.27 -7.60 4.69
C LYS A 78 13.94 -7.85 5.40
N ILE A 79 13.97 -8.17 6.70
CA ILE A 79 12.77 -8.34 7.51
C ILE A 79 12.00 -7.01 7.63
N LYS A 80 12.73 -5.91 7.88
CA LYS A 80 12.15 -4.56 7.93
C LYS A 80 11.47 -4.20 6.61
N ASP A 81 12.14 -4.41 5.48
CA ASP A 81 11.58 -4.14 4.15
C ASP A 81 10.30 -4.97 3.93
N MET A 82 10.32 -6.28 4.22
CA MET A 82 9.15 -7.15 4.04
C MET A 82 7.95 -6.72 4.90
N LEU A 83 8.17 -6.43 6.19
CA LEU A 83 7.11 -5.95 7.09
C LEU A 83 6.61 -4.55 6.70
N SER A 84 7.50 -3.69 6.20
CA SER A 84 7.14 -2.36 5.73
C SER A 84 6.26 -2.42 4.48
N THR A 85 6.62 -3.26 3.49
CA THR A 85 5.77 -3.50 2.32
C THR A 85 4.42 -4.08 2.72
N LEU A 86 4.39 -5.08 3.61
CA LEU A 86 3.13 -5.63 4.14
C LEU A 86 2.28 -4.57 4.85
N SER A 87 2.91 -3.66 5.57
CA SER A 87 2.25 -2.54 6.26
C SER A 87 1.59 -1.56 5.30
N VAL A 88 2.28 -1.22 4.21
CA VAL A 88 1.73 -0.39 3.13
C VAL A 88 0.53 -1.08 2.49
N GLU A 89 0.68 -2.34 2.08
CA GLU A 89 -0.39 -3.10 1.45
C GLU A 89 -1.59 -3.30 2.38
N ALA A 90 -1.35 -3.52 3.67
CA ALA A 90 -2.41 -3.63 4.66
C ALA A 90 -3.14 -2.30 4.90
N SER A 91 -2.42 -1.18 4.91
CA SER A 91 -3.01 0.15 5.03
C SER A 91 -3.84 0.54 3.80
N GLY A 92 -3.51 0.02 2.61
CA GLY A 92 -4.36 0.16 1.43
C GLY A 92 -5.57 -0.78 1.42
N PHE A 93 -5.51 -1.88 2.18
CA PHE A 93 -6.55 -2.89 2.27
C PHE A 93 -7.60 -2.59 3.34
N THR A 94 -7.20 -1.89 4.41
CA THR A 94 -8.07 -1.51 5.52
C THR A 94 -8.09 -0.01 5.71
N ASP A 95 -9.18 0.53 6.24
CA ASP A 95 -9.30 1.96 6.59
C ASP A 95 -8.41 2.40 7.77
N ASP A 96 -7.51 1.53 8.27
CA ASP A 96 -6.59 1.84 9.38
C ASP A 96 -5.13 1.84 8.90
N ALA A 97 -4.36 2.83 9.37
CA ALA A 97 -2.95 2.96 9.09
C ALA A 97 -2.14 1.91 9.88
N ILE A 98 -1.76 0.81 9.24
CA ILE A 98 -1.00 -0.29 9.88
C ILE A 98 0.50 -0.05 9.71
N LEU A 99 0.98 1.17 9.90
CA LEU A 99 2.38 1.52 9.73
C LEU A 99 3.19 1.35 11.03
N PRO A 100 4.47 0.98 10.95
CA PRO A 100 5.37 1.09 12.10
C PRO A 100 5.58 2.56 12.48
N ASP A 101 5.65 2.84 13.79
CA ASP A 101 5.97 4.17 14.32
C ASP A 101 7.44 4.52 13.99
N LEU A 102 7.64 5.16 12.84
CA LEU A 102 8.94 5.44 12.23
C LEU A 102 9.26 6.93 12.20
N GLN A 103 8.57 7.76 13.00
CA GLN A 103 8.71 9.21 12.96
C GLN A 103 10.18 9.69 13.07
N GLN A 104 10.99 9.02 13.89
CA GLN A 104 12.44 9.28 14.02
C GLN A 104 13.27 8.88 12.79
N SER A 105 12.88 7.83 12.06
CA SER A 105 13.57 7.41 10.83
C SER A 105 13.34 8.38 9.68
N TRP A 106 12.19 9.09 9.69
CA TRP A 106 11.83 10.04 8.64
C TRP A 106 12.68 11.30 8.68
N ASP A 107 12.93 11.85 9.88
CA ASP A 107 13.79 13.02 10.07
C ASP A 107 15.25 12.74 9.72
N MET A 108 15.74 11.53 10.06
CA MET A 108 17.07 11.04 9.70
C MET A 108 17.27 10.92 8.18
N ASP A 109 16.37 10.24 7.47
CA ASP A 109 16.45 10.05 6.02
C ASP A 109 16.32 11.38 5.26
N ARG A 110 15.52 12.33 5.77
CA ARG A 110 15.45 13.70 5.24
C ARG A 110 16.77 14.44 5.35
N ALA A 111 17.46 14.34 6.48
CA ALA A 111 18.75 14.99 6.68
C ALA A 111 19.85 14.41 5.76
N GLU A 112 19.86 13.09 5.54
CA GLU A 112 20.82 12.40 4.66
C GLU A 112 20.59 12.71 3.15
N THR A 113 19.35 13.03 2.73
CA THR A 113 18.97 13.22 1.31
C THR A 113 18.99 14.68 0.82
N THR A 114 19.63 15.57 1.57
CA THR A 114 19.48 17.02 1.38
C THR A 114 20.13 17.63 0.14
N ASN A 115 20.93 16.95 -0.73
CA ASN A 115 21.43 17.70 -1.90
C ASN A 115 21.96 17.04 -3.18
N GLU A 116 21.92 15.71 -3.40
CA GLU A 116 22.48 15.17 -4.67
C GLU A 116 21.54 14.20 -5.40
N CYS A 117 21.17 14.58 -6.62
CA CYS A 117 20.64 13.66 -7.63
C CYS A 117 21.77 12.71 -8.02
N SER A 118 21.81 11.52 -7.41
CA SER A 118 22.80 10.51 -7.77
C SER A 118 22.63 10.15 -9.24
N SER A 119 23.66 10.42 -10.03
CA SER A 119 23.71 10.08 -11.45
C SER A 119 24.16 8.63 -11.69
N GLU A 120 24.38 7.87 -10.62
CA GLU A 120 24.83 6.47 -10.67
C GLU A 120 23.65 5.49 -10.59
N PRO A 121 23.75 4.31 -11.26
CA PRO A 121 22.76 3.25 -11.12
C PRO A 121 22.69 2.72 -9.68
N PHE A 122 21.61 2.00 -9.37
CA PHE A 122 21.56 1.19 -8.16
C PHE A 122 22.62 0.08 -8.23
N GLN A 123 23.19 -0.27 -7.08
CA GLN A 123 24.13 -1.36 -6.93
C GLN A 123 23.50 -2.69 -7.37
N ASP A 124 22.24 -2.90 -6.99
CA ASP A 124 21.44 -4.05 -7.35
C ASP A 124 19.94 -3.73 -7.22
N LEU A 125 19.09 -4.70 -7.61
CA LEU A 125 17.64 -4.57 -7.50
C LEU A 125 17.15 -4.58 -6.03
N GLU A 126 17.93 -5.11 -5.09
CA GLU A 126 17.57 -5.11 -3.65
C GLU A 126 17.67 -3.69 -3.08
N GLN A 127 18.70 -2.94 -3.45
CA GLN A 127 18.82 -1.52 -3.13
C GLN A 127 17.66 -0.71 -3.71
N ALA A 128 17.35 -0.89 -5.00
CA ALA A 128 16.24 -0.19 -5.65
C ALA A 128 14.90 -0.45 -4.94
N ALA A 129 14.65 -1.70 -4.53
CA ALA A 129 13.45 -2.09 -3.80
C ALA A 129 13.38 -1.48 -2.40
N SER A 130 14.46 -1.53 -1.62
CA SER A 130 14.48 -0.96 -0.27
C SER A 130 14.31 0.57 -0.30
N GLU A 131 14.94 1.25 -1.25
CA GLU A 131 14.76 2.71 -1.41
C GLU A 131 13.33 3.08 -1.83
N LEU A 132 12.68 2.30 -2.70
CA LEU A 132 11.26 2.54 -3.07
C LEU A 132 10.32 2.24 -1.89
N CYS A 133 10.55 1.16 -1.16
CA CYS A 133 9.77 0.78 0.03
C CYS A 133 9.74 1.90 1.08
N LYS A 134 10.87 2.61 1.28
CA LYS A 134 10.91 3.79 2.14
C LYS A 134 9.97 4.91 1.65
N LEU A 135 9.88 5.12 0.34
CA LEU A 135 8.97 6.09 -0.25
C LEU A 135 7.50 5.64 -0.06
N ASP A 136 7.20 4.35 -0.23
CA ASP A 136 5.86 3.76 -0.02
C ASP A 136 5.35 3.99 1.40
N VAL A 137 6.18 3.69 2.40
CA VAL A 137 5.83 3.90 3.82
C VAL A 137 5.53 5.37 4.09
N GLN A 138 6.37 6.27 3.57
CA GLN A 138 6.19 7.71 3.79
C GLN A 138 4.97 8.26 3.07
N PHE A 139 4.73 7.85 1.82
CA PHE A 139 3.51 8.21 1.10
C PHE A 139 2.26 7.79 1.88
N THR A 140 2.25 6.55 2.35
CA THR A 140 1.11 5.99 3.10
C THR A 140 0.89 6.75 4.40
N ALA A 141 1.95 7.09 5.13
CA ALA A 141 1.86 7.88 6.36
C ALA A 141 1.26 9.27 6.11
N LEU A 142 1.75 9.97 5.07
CA LEU A 142 1.29 11.31 4.72
C LEU A 142 -0.14 11.32 4.20
N ALA A 143 -0.50 10.36 3.35
CA ALA A 143 -1.87 10.22 2.83
C ALA A 143 -2.86 9.99 3.97
N ASN A 144 -2.53 9.13 4.94
CA ASN A 144 -3.37 8.88 6.10
C ASN A 144 -3.50 10.11 7.01
N ALA A 145 -2.41 10.85 7.26
CA ALA A 145 -2.45 12.08 8.05
C ALA A 145 -3.39 13.13 7.43
N ARG A 146 -3.30 13.33 6.11
CA ARG A 146 -4.16 14.28 5.38
C ARG A 146 -5.65 13.89 5.44
N CYS A 147 -5.98 12.59 5.35
CA CYS A 147 -7.36 12.13 5.47
C CYS A 147 -7.95 12.39 6.87
N CYS A 148 -7.15 12.22 7.93
CA CYS A 148 -7.59 12.48 9.30
C CYS A 148 -7.94 13.96 9.54
N GLU A 149 -7.15 14.89 8.99
CA GLU A 149 -7.37 16.34 9.14
C GLU A 149 -8.70 16.80 8.52
N CYS A 150 -9.10 16.24 7.37
CA CYS A 150 -10.37 16.56 6.72
C CYS A 150 -11.62 16.05 7.49
N SER A 151 -11.45 15.11 8.42
CA SER A 151 -12.56 14.49 9.17
C SER A 151 -12.90 15.19 10.49
N SER A 152 -12.00 16.04 11.00
CA SER A 152 -12.15 16.71 12.30
C SER A 152 -13.08 17.93 12.31
N ASP A 153 -13.37 18.52 11.15
CA ASP A 153 -14.07 19.82 11.07
C ASP A 153 -15.60 19.73 11.18
N ASP A 154 -16.19 18.54 11.13
CA ASP A 154 -17.66 18.38 11.16
C ASP A 154 -18.25 18.32 12.59
N SER A 155 -17.44 18.62 13.62
CA SER A 155 -17.85 18.52 15.03
C SER A 155 -17.80 19.82 15.83
N SER A 156 -18.03 20.97 15.17
CA SER A 156 -18.42 22.18 15.89
C SER A 156 -19.51 23.01 15.18
N SER A 157 -20.77 22.69 15.45
CA SER A 157 -21.81 23.67 15.83
C SER A 157 -23.22 23.08 15.70
N THR A 158 -23.84 22.76 16.84
CA THR A 158 -25.29 22.93 17.02
C THR A 158 -25.57 23.19 18.50
N VAL A 159 -25.61 24.46 18.87
CA VAL A 159 -26.45 24.93 19.97
C VAL A 159 -27.46 25.88 19.35
N GLU A 160 -28.72 25.47 19.40
CA GLU A 160 -29.88 26.26 19.00
C GLU A 160 -30.02 27.53 19.84
N SER A 161 -30.36 28.64 19.19
CA SER A 161 -31.42 29.55 19.66
C SER A 161 -31.75 30.53 18.54
N GLY A 162 -33.03 30.59 18.15
CA GLY A 162 -33.52 31.42 17.06
C GLY A 162 -33.77 32.89 17.43
N ASP A 163 -33.95 33.70 16.40
CA ASP A 163 -35.09 34.59 16.21
C ASP A 163 -35.05 35.17 14.78
N GLU A 164 -36.23 35.48 14.24
CA GLU A 164 -36.51 35.84 12.85
C GLU A 164 -36.08 37.27 12.45
N VAL A 165 -36.09 37.48 11.11
CA VAL A 165 -36.44 38.71 10.33
C VAL A 165 -35.29 39.46 9.61
N ASP A 166 -35.26 39.23 8.29
CA ASP A 166 -35.20 40.17 7.14
C ASP A 166 -34.01 41.14 6.95
N ASP A 167 -33.37 41.05 5.77
CA ASP A 167 -33.26 42.12 4.75
C ASP A 167 -32.02 41.93 3.86
N SER A 168 -32.19 42.33 2.60
CA SER A 168 -31.30 42.16 1.46
C SER A 168 -30.04 43.02 1.55
N SER A 169 -28.86 42.47 1.28
CA SER A 169 -27.76 43.23 0.68
C SER A 169 -26.71 42.32 0.06
N SER A 170 -26.47 42.55 -1.23
CA SER A 170 -25.30 42.11 -1.99
C SER A 170 -24.00 42.57 -1.33
N THR A 171 -23.07 41.65 -1.11
CA THR A 171 -21.66 42.01 -0.91
C THR A 171 -20.79 40.98 -1.63
N LEU A 172 -20.08 41.46 -2.64
CA LEU A 172 -18.96 40.77 -3.27
C LEU A 172 -17.88 40.60 -2.20
N GLU A 173 -17.73 39.41 -1.65
CA GLU A 173 -16.57 39.05 -0.85
C GLU A 173 -15.61 38.27 -1.73
N SER A 174 -14.51 38.94 -2.06
CA SER A 174 -13.29 38.33 -2.54
C SER A 174 -12.84 37.25 -1.56
N GLU A 175 -12.92 35.99 -1.98
CA GLU A 175 -12.29 34.86 -1.31
C GLU A 175 -10.77 35.08 -1.30
N SER A 176 -10.26 35.71 -0.24
CA SER A 176 -8.86 35.58 0.10
C SER A 176 -8.70 34.23 0.79
N GLU A 177 -8.19 33.24 0.06
CA GLU A 177 -7.69 31.98 0.61
C GLU A 177 -6.73 32.33 1.78
N VAL A 178 -7.19 32.13 3.01
CA VAL A 178 -6.34 32.23 4.18
C VAL A 178 -5.56 30.93 4.24
N ASP A 179 -4.38 30.90 3.62
CA ASP A 179 -3.44 29.78 3.65
C ASP A 179 -3.17 29.30 5.10
N ASP A 180 -3.67 28.12 5.45
CA ASP A 180 -3.38 27.43 6.70
C ASP A 180 -1.88 27.06 6.80
N PRO A 181 -1.17 27.42 7.88
CA PRO A 181 0.21 26.98 8.12
C PRO A 181 0.42 25.45 8.02
N ASP A 182 -0.58 24.64 8.38
CA ASP A 182 -0.45 23.18 8.39
C ASP A 182 -0.56 22.58 6.97
N ASP A 183 -1.42 23.12 6.10
CA ASP A 183 -1.55 22.71 4.69
C ASP A 183 -0.24 22.99 3.93
N ARG A 184 0.40 24.16 4.19
CA ARG A 184 1.71 24.48 3.64
C ARG A 184 2.81 23.50 4.08
N TYR A 185 2.77 23.02 5.32
CA TYR A 185 3.74 22.04 5.80
C TYR A 185 3.54 20.70 5.10
N MET A 186 2.31 20.20 5.00
CA MET A 186 2.00 18.96 4.30
C MET A 186 2.38 19.01 2.82
N ASP A 187 2.13 20.13 2.14
CA ASP A 187 2.56 20.34 0.76
C ASP A 187 4.08 20.26 0.60
N THR A 188 4.86 20.81 1.53
CA THR A 188 6.33 20.67 1.48
C THR A 188 6.79 19.22 1.62
N LEU A 189 6.08 18.40 2.42
CA LEU A 189 6.39 16.98 2.58
C LEU A 189 6.06 16.20 1.30
N PHE A 190 4.93 16.48 0.65
CA PHE A 190 4.58 15.86 -0.63
C PHE A 190 5.54 16.27 -1.75
N GLU A 191 6.00 17.52 -1.79
CA GLU A 191 6.99 17.97 -2.77
C GLU A 191 8.37 17.32 -2.55
N ASP A 192 8.79 17.12 -1.29
CA ASP A 192 9.98 16.35 -0.96
C ASP A 192 9.90 14.90 -1.45
N LEU A 193 8.76 14.25 -1.18
CA LEU A 193 8.51 12.88 -1.61
C LEU A 193 8.53 12.76 -3.14
N ARG A 194 7.90 13.70 -3.84
CA ARG A 194 7.92 13.79 -5.31
C ARG A 194 9.33 13.96 -5.85
N ARG A 195 10.13 14.85 -5.26
CA ARG A 195 11.54 15.07 -5.61
C ARG A 195 12.36 13.78 -5.45
N ARG A 196 12.17 13.06 -4.34
CA ARG A 196 12.87 11.80 -4.08
C ARG A 196 12.45 10.69 -5.02
N PHE A 197 11.16 10.57 -5.33
CA PHE A 197 10.70 9.62 -6.34
C PHE A 197 11.27 9.95 -7.74
N LYS A 198 11.34 11.22 -8.14
CA LYS A 198 12.00 11.63 -9.40
C LYS A 198 13.46 11.19 -9.47
N ASN A 199 14.21 11.31 -8.36
CA ASN A 199 15.59 10.82 -8.27
C ASN A 199 15.64 9.28 -8.39
N TRP A 200 14.81 8.57 -7.62
CA TRP A 200 14.70 7.11 -7.71
C TRP A 200 14.38 6.65 -9.14
N LEU A 201 13.44 7.32 -9.81
CA LEU A 201 13.05 7.05 -11.19
C LEU A 201 14.23 7.18 -12.15
N ALA A 202 14.98 8.30 -12.06
CA ALA A 202 16.14 8.54 -12.90
C ALA A 202 17.22 7.46 -12.70
N ARG A 203 17.53 7.11 -11.45
CA ARG A 203 18.50 6.04 -11.12
C ARG A 203 18.04 4.67 -11.60
N PHE A 204 16.74 4.37 -11.48
CA PHE A 204 16.19 3.09 -11.92
C PHE A 204 16.28 2.96 -13.45
N GLU A 205 16.01 4.02 -14.20
CA GLU A 205 16.18 4.03 -15.65
C GLU A 205 17.65 3.82 -16.09
N ILE A 206 18.62 4.40 -15.39
CA ILE A 206 20.05 4.12 -15.63
C ILE A 206 20.36 2.64 -15.33
N THR A 207 19.80 2.11 -14.25
CA THR A 207 19.97 0.71 -13.84
C THR A 207 19.40 -0.26 -14.88
N LYS A 208 18.21 0.01 -15.42
CA LYS A 208 17.61 -0.79 -16.51
C LYS A 208 18.52 -0.86 -17.72
N ARG A 209 19.00 0.30 -18.20
CA ARG A 209 19.91 0.38 -19.35
C ARG A 209 21.20 -0.40 -19.11
N ALA A 210 21.75 -0.32 -17.90
CA ALA A 210 22.94 -1.09 -17.53
C ALA A 210 22.69 -2.61 -17.58
N LEU A 211 21.55 -3.08 -17.08
CA LEU A 211 21.17 -4.50 -17.10
C LEU A 211 20.91 -5.02 -18.53
N GLU A 212 20.27 -4.21 -19.37
CA GLU A 212 20.02 -4.51 -20.78
C GLU A 212 21.33 -4.65 -21.58
N LEU A 213 22.27 -3.72 -21.38
CA LEU A 213 23.59 -3.76 -22.03
C LEU A 213 24.41 -4.99 -21.64
N GLN A 214 24.23 -5.48 -20.41
CA GLN A 214 24.89 -6.69 -19.93
C GLN A 214 24.27 -7.99 -20.47
N GLN A 215 23.23 -7.93 -21.34
CA GLN A 215 22.46 -9.08 -21.84
C GLN A 215 22.09 -10.07 -20.73
N SER A 216 21.84 -9.54 -19.53
CA SER A 216 21.63 -10.36 -18.36
C SER A 216 20.21 -10.91 -18.35
N PRO A 217 19.99 -12.20 -17.98
CA PRO A 217 18.64 -12.74 -17.78
C PRO A 217 17.86 -12.04 -16.65
N HIS A 218 18.47 -11.08 -15.95
CA HIS A 218 17.90 -10.31 -14.85
C HIS A 218 16.73 -9.39 -15.24
N THR A 219 16.64 -8.91 -16.48
CA THR A 219 15.51 -8.06 -16.93
C THR A 219 14.19 -8.81 -17.04
N ALA A 220 14.21 -10.14 -17.01
CA ALA A 220 13.03 -11.00 -16.93
C ALA A 220 12.82 -11.61 -15.53
N THR A 221 13.63 -11.22 -14.53
CA THR A 221 13.43 -11.72 -13.16
C THR A 221 12.20 -11.11 -12.54
N GLU A 222 11.52 -11.89 -11.69
CA GLU A 222 10.35 -11.46 -10.95
C GLU A 222 10.59 -10.14 -10.20
N GLN A 223 11.74 -9.97 -9.55
CA GLN A 223 12.09 -8.72 -8.84
C GLN A 223 12.17 -7.52 -9.78
N PHE A 224 12.76 -7.66 -10.98
CA PHE A 224 12.82 -6.58 -11.97
C PHE A 224 11.41 -6.20 -12.46
N LEU A 225 10.56 -7.21 -12.71
CA LEU A 225 9.19 -7.01 -13.15
C LEU A 225 8.35 -6.33 -12.06
N TYR A 226 8.48 -6.72 -10.78
CA TYR A 226 7.84 -6.02 -9.66
C TYR A 226 8.29 -4.57 -9.54
N LEU A 227 9.60 -4.29 -9.64
CA LEU A 227 10.09 -2.91 -9.56
C LEU A 227 9.62 -2.05 -10.73
N THR A 228 9.53 -2.64 -11.92
CA THR A 228 8.95 -1.97 -13.10
C THR A 228 7.46 -1.70 -12.88
N LEU A 229 6.70 -2.65 -12.34
CA LEU A 229 5.31 -2.46 -11.99
C LEU A 229 5.14 -1.33 -10.96
N ALA A 230 5.91 -1.35 -9.87
CA ALA A 230 5.85 -0.36 -8.80
C ALA A 230 6.21 1.04 -9.32
N GLN A 231 7.24 1.15 -10.17
CA GLN A 231 7.56 2.40 -10.87
C GLN A 231 6.37 2.94 -11.66
N LYS A 232 5.70 2.09 -12.45
CA LYS A 232 4.53 2.49 -13.25
C LYS A 232 3.35 2.87 -12.37
N PHE A 233 3.12 2.16 -11.27
CA PHE A 233 2.09 2.50 -10.30
C PHE A 233 2.31 3.91 -9.73
N TRP A 234 3.52 4.21 -9.28
CA TRP A 234 3.88 5.53 -8.77
C TRP A 234 3.76 6.63 -9.84
N SER A 235 4.12 6.32 -11.09
CA SER A 235 4.01 7.27 -12.21
C SER A 235 2.57 7.51 -12.68
N MET A 236 1.65 6.61 -12.34
CA MET A 236 0.21 6.80 -12.57
C MET A 236 -0.44 7.66 -11.48
N ASN A 237 0.13 7.67 -10.26
CA ASN A 237 -0.46 8.37 -9.13
C ASN A 237 -0.26 9.90 -9.24
N LEU A 238 -1.37 10.63 -9.33
CA LEU A 238 -1.43 12.08 -9.59
C LEU A 238 -0.61 12.92 -8.60
N TYR A 239 -0.37 12.43 -7.38
CA TYR A 239 0.47 13.13 -6.40
C TYR A 239 1.92 13.30 -6.87
N PHE A 240 2.42 12.43 -7.75
CA PHE A 240 3.84 12.42 -8.15
C PHE A 240 4.12 13.00 -9.54
N VAL A 241 3.07 13.34 -10.27
CA VAL A 241 3.14 13.78 -11.67
C VAL A 241 3.03 15.30 -11.72
N THR A 242 4.11 15.99 -12.13
CA THR A 242 4.07 17.45 -12.39
C THR A 242 3.44 17.81 -13.72
N GLU A 243 3.47 16.90 -14.70
CA GLU A 243 2.91 17.06 -16.04
C GLU A 243 2.27 15.73 -16.46
N PRO A 244 1.01 15.70 -16.91
CA PRO A 244 0.31 14.46 -17.22
C PRO A 244 1.08 13.63 -18.26
N VAL A 245 1.67 12.52 -17.81
CA VAL A 245 2.24 11.52 -18.71
C VAL A 245 1.09 10.88 -19.47
N PHE A 246 1.15 10.96 -20.81
CA PHE A 246 0.13 10.34 -21.65
C PHE A 246 0.09 8.83 -21.38
N ASP A 247 -1.11 8.31 -21.12
CA ASP A 247 -1.39 6.87 -21.01
C ASP A 247 -0.72 6.10 -19.86
N SER A 248 -0.43 6.76 -18.73
CA SER A 248 0.23 6.15 -17.55
C SER A 248 -0.48 4.91 -17.00
N THR A 249 -1.82 4.86 -17.10
CA THR A 249 -2.61 3.68 -16.73
C THR A 249 -2.37 2.50 -17.66
N ALA A 250 -2.30 2.71 -18.99
CA ALA A 250 -2.00 1.62 -19.91
C ALA A 250 -0.57 1.11 -19.73
N GLU A 251 0.41 2.00 -19.50
CA GLU A 251 1.79 1.56 -19.22
C GLU A 251 1.88 0.68 -17.96
N PHE A 252 1.11 1.01 -16.92
CA PHE A 252 0.97 0.15 -15.74
C PHE A 252 0.35 -1.20 -16.10
N LEU A 253 -0.74 -1.21 -16.89
CA LEU A 253 -1.39 -2.45 -17.31
C LEU A 253 -0.47 -3.33 -18.18
N ASP A 254 0.34 -2.73 -19.04
CA ASP A 254 1.32 -3.48 -19.85
C ASP A 254 2.41 -4.11 -18.96
N ALA A 255 2.89 -3.39 -17.94
CA ALA A 255 3.80 -3.95 -16.94
C ALA A 255 3.13 -5.06 -16.10
N ALA A 256 1.87 -4.87 -15.72
CA ALA A 256 1.06 -5.85 -15.00
C ALA A 256 0.86 -7.14 -15.81
N GLU A 257 0.55 -7.04 -17.10
CA GLU A 257 0.43 -8.18 -18.01
C GLU A 257 1.75 -8.95 -18.12
N ASN A 258 2.89 -8.25 -18.17
CA ASN A 258 4.20 -8.88 -18.24
C ASN A 258 4.58 -9.61 -16.94
N LEU A 259 4.29 -9.02 -15.78
CA LEU A 259 4.49 -9.69 -14.50
C LEU A 259 3.54 -10.89 -14.34
N ALA A 260 2.26 -10.73 -14.70
CA ALA A 260 1.25 -11.78 -14.61
C ALA A 260 1.64 -13.04 -15.39
N LYS A 261 2.26 -12.91 -16.58
CA LYS A 261 2.78 -14.05 -17.35
C LYS A 261 3.80 -14.90 -16.60
N THR A 262 4.53 -14.29 -15.66
CA THR A 262 5.58 -14.96 -14.88
C THR A 262 5.04 -15.60 -13.60
N ILE A 263 4.07 -14.95 -12.94
CA ILE A 263 3.62 -15.35 -11.60
C ILE A 263 2.27 -16.07 -11.59
N ALA A 264 1.44 -15.91 -12.63
CA ALA A 264 0.14 -16.56 -12.70
C ALA A 264 0.30 -18.03 -13.06
N ASN A 265 -0.50 -18.88 -12.42
CA ASN A 265 -0.63 -20.28 -12.79
C ASN A 265 -2.11 -20.66 -12.91
N PRO A 266 -2.58 -21.11 -14.09
CA PRO A 266 -3.99 -21.45 -14.28
C PRO A 266 -4.40 -22.75 -13.57
N ASP A 267 -3.44 -23.64 -13.27
CA ASP A 267 -3.73 -24.98 -12.77
C ASP A 267 -3.88 -25.04 -11.24
N TYR A 268 -3.28 -24.10 -10.51
CA TYR A 268 -3.35 -24.08 -9.06
C TYR A 268 -3.22 -22.67 -8.47
N PHE A 269 -3.75 -22.52 -7.26
CA PHE A 269 -3.69 -21.28 -6.50
C PHE A 269 -2.24 -20.96 -6.08
N THR A 270 -1.81 -19.72 -6.28
CA THR A 270 -0.48 -19.25 -5.85
C THR A 270 -0.59 -18.24 -4.73
N PHE A 271 0.41 -18.23 -3.85
CA PHE A 271 0.53 -17.27 -2.76
C PHE A 271 1.90 -16.62 -2.80
N SER A 272 1.94 -15.31 -2.60
CA SER A 272 3.14 -14.58 -2.21
C SER A 272 2.86 -13.78 -0.96
N LEU A 273 3.87 -13.65 -0.11
CA LEU A 273 3.75 -12.85 1.10
C LEU A 273 3.77 -11.36 0.75
N ASP A 274 4.65 -10.97 -0.16
CA ASP A 274 4.80 -9.63 -0.72
C ASP A 274 4.31 -9.57 -2.17
N GLY A 275 3.79 -8.42 -2.57
CA GLY A 275 3.28 -8.15 -3.92
C GLY A 275 2.34 -6.95 -3.93
N SER A 276 2.37 -6.20 -5.03
CA SER A 276 1.56 -5.00 -5.25
C SER A 276 0.77 -5.04 -6.56
N LEU A 277 0.70 -6.21 -7.19
CA LEU A 277 -0.01 -6.38 -8.46
C LEU A 277 -1.51 -6.34 -8.23
N ILE A 278 -2.01 -7.09 -7.26
CA ILE A 278 -3.45 -7.18 -7.01
C ILE A 278 -4.00 -5.84 -6.51
N SER A 279 -3.29 -5.17 -5.59
CA SER A 279 -3.67 -3.84 -5.10
C SER A 279 -3.60 -2.77 -6.19
N GLY A 280 -2.54 -2.79 -7.02
CA GLY A 280 -2.42 -1.89 -8.17
C GLY A 280 -3.53 -2.09 -9.22
N LEU A 281 -3.89 -3.33 -9.54
CA LEU A 281 -5.03 -3.63 -10.43
C LEU A 281 -6.36 -3.17 -9.82
N SER A 282 -6.56 -3.40 -8.51
CA SER A 282 -7.73 -2.90 -7.77
C SER A 282 -7.86 -1.37 -7.88
N PHE A 283 -6.74 -0.65 -7.68
CA PHE A 283 -6.68 0.79 -7.86
C PHE A 283 -7.11 1.22 -9.26
N VAL A 284 -6.63 0.56 -10.32
CA VAL A 284 -7.03 0.88 -11.71
C VAL A 284 -8.52 0.66 -11.92
N VAL A 285 -9.10 -0.44 -11.43
CA VAL A 285 -10.54 -0.70 -11.57
C VAL A 285 -11.36 0.38 -10.87
N ARG A 286 -10.92 0.83 -9.68
CA ARG A 286 -11.58 1.87 -8.89
C ARG A 286 -11.47 3.26 -9.51
N CYS A 287 -10.28 3.65 -9.94
CA CYS A 287 -9.96 5.05 -10.26
C CYS A 287 -9.94 5.38 -11.75
N SER A 288 -9.83 4.39 -12.65
CA SER A 288 -9.73 4.69 -14.08
C SER A 288 -11.06 5.22 -14.61
N GLU A 289 -11.01 6.34 -15.34
CA GLU A 289 -12.19 6.89 -16.04
C GLU A 289 -12.53 6.06 -17.29
N GLU A 290 -11.56 5.39 -17.89
CA GLU A 290 -11.73 4.60 -19.11
C GLU A 290 -12.26 3.19 -18.82
N ALA A 291 -13.41 2.87 -19.41
CA ALA A 291 -14.04 1.55 -19.24
C ALA A 291 -13.17 0.39 -19.71
N GLU A 292 -12.36 0.60 -20.76
CA GLU A 292 -11.46 -0.44 -21.28
C GLU A 292 -10.32 -0.76 -20.32
N ASN A 293 -9.73 0.24 -19.66
CA ASN A 293 -8.69 0.01 -18.66
C ASN A 293 -9.24 -0.73 -17.43
N ARG A 294 -10.44 -0.37 -16.95
CA ARG A 294 -11.15 -1.12 -15.89
C ARG A 294 -11.36 -2.58 -16.30
N LYS A 295 -11.79 -2.82 -17.54
CA LYS A 295 -12.03 -4.16 -18.08
C LYS A 295 -10.74 -4.98 -18.22
N ARG A 296 -9.64 -4.37 -18.67
CA ARG A 296 -8.30 -4.99 -18.73
C ARG A 296 -7.85 -5.42 -17.33
N ALA A 297 -7.89 -4.51 -16.36
CA ALA A 297 -7.51 -4.80 -14.99
C ALA A 297 -8.35 -5.92 -14.35
N LEU A 298 -9.68 -5.87 -14.54
CA LEU A 298 -10.59 -6.89 -14.02
C LEU A 298 -10.36 -8.27 -14.66
N THR A 299 -10.04 -8.29 -15.95
CA THR A 299 -9.70 -9.55 -16.65
C THR A 299 -8.42 -10.16 -16.08
N LEU A 300 -7.41 -9.34 -15.79
CA LEU A 300 -6.19 -9.80 -15.14
C LEU A 300 -6.48 -10.38 -13.76
N LEU A 301 -7.17 -9.64 -12.89
CA LEU A 301 -7.53 -10.08 -11.53
C LEU A 301 -8.20 -11.47 -11.51
N ARG A 302 -9.16 -11.70 -12.42
CA ARG A 302 -9.82 -13.01 -12.58
C ARG A 302 -8.87 -14.13 -12.96
N SER A 303 -7.90 -13.84 -13.82
CA SER A 303 -6.99 -14.83 -14.40
C SER A 303 -5.86 -15.25 -13.46
N LEU A 304 -5.50 -14.40 -12.48
CA LEU A 304 -4.30 -14.59 -11.66
C LEU A 304 -4.37 -15.83 -10.75
N ASN A 305 -5.55 -16.17 -10.22
CA ASN A 305 -5.73 -17.23 -9.21
C ASN A 305 -4.66 -17.18 -8.10
N ARG A 306 -4.46 -15.97 -7.56
CA ARG A 306 -3.32 -15.64 -6.71
C ARG A 306 -3.73 -14.78 -5.53
N ARG A 307 -2.99 -14.91 -4.44
CA ARG A 307 -3.05 -14.02 -3.28
C ARG A 307 -1.68 -13.40 -3.00
N GLU A 308 -1.66 -12.10 -2.72
CA GLU A 308 -0.49 -11.30 -2.36
C GLU A 308 -0.72 -10.67 -0.99
N GLY A 309 -0.12 -11.25 0.05
CA GLY A 309 -0.39 -10.85 1.43
C GLY A 309 -1.90 -10.97 1.75
N LEU A 310 -2.55 -9.83 2.01
CA LEU A 310 -3.98 -9.74 2.30
C LEU A 310 -4.86 -9.72 1.04
N TRP A 311 -4.28 -9.41 -0.12
CA TRP A 311 -5.00 -9.17 -1.37
C TRP A 311 -5.23 -10.46 -2.14
N ASP A 312 -6.47 -10.94 -2.20
CA ASP A 312 -6.85 -12.08 -3.04
C ASP A 312 -7.43 -11.61 -4.38
N SER A 313 -6.90 -12.11 -5.49
CA SER A 313 -7.27 -11.62 -6.81
C SER A 313 -8.72 -11.92 -7.17
N ARG A 314 -9.30 -13.01 -6.67
CA ARG A 314 -10.69 -13.40 -6.96
C ARG A 314 -11.66 -12.65 -6.06
N GLU A 315 -11.35 -12.51 -4.78
CA GLU A 315 -12.18 -11.72 -3.86
C GLU A 315 -12.24 -10.24 -4.30
N ILE A 316 -11.11 -9.69 -4.73
CA ILE A 316 -11.03 -8.33 -5.30
C ILE A 316 -11.83 -8.21 -6.60
N ALA A 317 -11.71 -9.18 -7.51
CA ALA A 317 -12.48 -9.17 -8.75
C ALA A 317 -13.99 -9.21 -8.49
N GLU A 318 -14.44 -10.08 -7.59
CA GLU A 318 -15.85 -10.20 -7.20
C GLU A 318 -16.37 -8.89 -6.59
N MET A 319 -15.59 -8.29 -5.67
CA MET A 319 -15.91 -6.98 -5.09
C MET A 319 -16.14 -5.93 -6.17
N HIS A 320 -15.19 -5.76 -7.10
CA HIS A 320 -15.32 -4.79 -8.16
C HIS A 320 -16.47 -5.07 -9.13
N GLU A 321 -16.74 -6.33 -9.46
CA GLU A 321 -17.85 -6.70 -10.34
C GLU A 321 -19.20 -6.31 -9.76
N ILE A 322 -19.39 -6.60 -8.46
CA ILE A 322 -20.61 -6.23 -7.76
C ILE A 322 -20.72 -4.72 -7.70
N THR A 323 -19.64 -4.00 -7.34
CA THR A 323 -19.66 -2.55 -7.25
C THR A 323 -19.96 -1.89 -8.60
N LEU A 324 -19.35 -2.37 -9.68
CA LEU A 324 -19.60 -1.87 -11.04
C LEU A 324 -20.98 -2.22 -11.60
N SER A 325 -21.74 -3.13 -10.95
CA SER A 325 -23.12 -3.44 -11.33
C SER A 325 -24.13 -2.36 -10.92
N PHE A 326 -23.73 -1.43 -10.04
CA PHE A 326 -24.57 -0.29 -9.65
C PHE A 326 -24.43 0.87 -10.63
N ASP A 327 -25.56 1.51 -10.97
CA ASP A 327 -25.58 2.70 -11.84
C ASP A 327 -24.72 3.84 -11.29
N ASN A 328 -24.62 3.97 -9.97
CA ASN A 328 -23.83 4.97 -9.26
C ASN A 328 -22.58 4.38 -8.60
N PHE A 329 -21.91 3.41 -9.22
CA PHE A 329 -20.77 2.68 -8.62
C PHE A 329 -19.68 3.59 -8.01
N LYS A 330 -19.44 4.81 -8.52
CA LYS A 330 -18.46 5.75 -7.94
C LYS A 330 -18.78 6.06 -6.46
N PHE A 331 -20.05 6.34 -6.17
CA PHE A 331 -20.53 6.55 -4.80
C PHE A 331 -20.25 5.36 -3.86
N TRP A 332 -20.21 4.15 -4.40
CA TRP A 332 -19.91 2.95 -3.63
C TRP A 332 -18.43 2.75 -3.33
N TYR A 333 -17.54 3.35 -4.12
CA TYR A 333 -16.12 3.41 -3.84
C TYR A 333 -15.76 4.56 -2.89
N ASP A 334 -16.52 5.65 -2.92
CA ASP A 334 -16.28 6.82 -2.05
C ASP A 334 -16.82 6.64 -0.63
N LYS A 335 -17.67 5.63 -0.40
CA LYS A 335 -18.13 5.31 0.95
C LYS A 335 -17.03 4.62 1.74
N GLU A 336 -16.63 5.24 2.85
CA GLU A 336 -15.83 4.59 3.88
C GLU A 336 -16.61 3.42 4.48
N TYR A 337 -16.10 2.22 4.25
CA TYR A 337 -16.67 1.01 4.81
C TYR A 337 -15.65 0.33 5.70
N SER A 338 -15.76 0.62 7.00
CA SER A 338 -14.95 -0.06 8.01
C SER A 338 -14.98 -1.58 7.83
N GLY A 339 -13.81 -2.17 7.60
CA GLY A 339 -13.60 -3.61 7.52
C GLY A 339 -12.78 -4.07 6.31
N ASP A 340 -12.70 -5.38 6.16
CA ASP A 340 -12.05 -6.07 5.04
C ASP A 340 -13.03 -6.29 3.87
N ILE A 341 -12.54 -6.83 2.75
CA ILE A 341 -13.37 -7.14 1.56
C ILE A 341 -14.61 -7.99 1.91
N PRO A 342 -14.53 -9.07 2.73
CA PRO A 342 -15.71 -9.81 3.16
C PRO A 342 -16.76 -8.93 3.86
N SER A 343 -16.31 -8.01 4.71
CA SER A 343 -17.19 -7.07 5.41
C SER A 343 -17.86 -6.09 4.43
N TYR A 344 -17.12 -5.59 3.44
CA TYR A 344 -17.67 -4.78 2.35
C TYR A 344 -18.74 -5.54 1.57
N LEU A 345 -18.41 -6.75 1.08
CA LEU A 345 -19.31 -7.59 0.30
C LEU A 345 -20.60 -7.90 1.07
N ALA A 346 -20.51 -8.24 2.36
CA ALA A 346 -21.68 -8.49 3.19
C ALA A 346 -22.61 -7.26 3.29
N LYS A 347 -22.05 -6.05 3.38
CA LYS A 347 -22.82 -4.79 3.41
C LYS A 347 -23.48 -4.52 2.06
N VAL A 348 -22.75 -4.71 0.95
CA VAL A 348 -23.28 -4.53 -0.40
C VAL A 348 -24.42 -5.50 -0.69
N VAL A 349 -24.27 -6.78 -0.33
CA VAL A 349 -25.33 -7.80 -0.47
C VAL A 349 -26.57 -7.41 0.33
N LYS A 350 -26.41 -6.95 1.58
CA LYS A 350 -27.53 -6.49 2.41
C LYS A 350 -28.28 -5.33 1.76
N GLU A 351 -27.58 -4.41 1.10
CA GLU A 351 -28.22 -3.30 0.40
C GLU A 351 -28.91 -3.73 -0.89
N LEU A 352 -28.33 -4.66 -1.65
CA LEU A 352 -28.97 -5.28 -2.81
C LEU A 352 -30.28 -5.98 -2.43
N GLU A 353 -30.30 -6.68 -1.29
CA GLU A 353 -31.52 -7.27 -0.75
C GLU A 353 -32.55 -6.22 -0.33
N ARG A 354 -32.12 -5.05 0.14
CA ARG A 354 -33.01 -3.94 0.49
C ARG A 354 -33.66 -3.38 -0.77
N ILE A 355 -32.88 -3.11 -1.81
CA ILE A 355 -33.37 -2.55 -3.09
C ILE A 355 -34.35 -3.52 -3.76
N LYS A 356 -34.08 -4.83 -3.75
CA LYS A 356 -34.98 -5.84 -4.35
C LYS A 356 -36.32 -6.03 -3.64
N ARG A 357 -36.50 -5.51 -2.42
CA ARG A 357 -37.76 -5.59 -1.65
C ARG A 357 -38.70 -4.41 -1.90
N TYR A 358 -38.23 -3.38 -2.60
CA TYR A 358 -39.03 -2.26 -3.09
C TYR A 358 -39.27 -2.44 -4.59
#